data_AF-A0A2W4L1D9-F1
#
_entry.id   AF-A0A2W4L1D9-F1
#
_cell.length_a   1.000
_cell.length_b   1.000
_cell.length_c   1.000
_cell.angle_alpha   90.00
_cell.angle_beta   90.00
_cell.angle_gamma   90.00
#
_symmetry.space_group_name_H-M   'P 1'
#
loop_
_entity.id
_entity.type
_entity.pdbx_description
1 polymer ?
#
loop_
_entity_poly.entity_id
_entity_poly.type
_entity_poly.pdbx_seq_one_letter_code
_entity_poly.pdbx_strand_id
1 'polypeptide(L)' 'MTGVVFDVIGGPAVTLSDFQLVIAGYTARDQDALRAHVNELAAIGIPAPESVPSFCP' A
#
# COMPACT_ATOMS: atom_id res chain seq x y z
N MET A 1 -21.47 11.50 8.63
CA MET A 1 -20.61 10.67 7.77
C MET A 1 -19.96 11.59 6.78
N THR A 2 -18.64 11.74 6.85
CA THR A 2 -17.89 12.69 6.00
C THR A 2 -17.28 11.89 4.85
N GLY A 3 -17.71 12.15 3.61
CA GLY A 3 -17.16 11.51 2.42
C GLY A 3 -15.82 12.11 1.99
N VAL A 4 -15.04 11.36 1.22
CA VAL A 4 -13.79 11.84 0.61
C VAL A 4 -14.04 12.07 -0.87
N VAL A 5 -13.60 13.23 -1.38
CA VAL A 5 -13.73 13.61 -2.79
C VAL A 5 -12.36 13.52 -3.45
N PHE A 6 -12.30 12.83 -4.58
CA PHE A 6 -11.10 12.70 -5.41
C PHE A 6 -11.30 13.45 -6.71
N ASP A 7 -10.33 14.30 -7.05
CA ASP A 7 -10.21 14.86 -8.39
C ASP A 7 -9.58 13.84 -9.32
N VAL A 8 -10.32 13.41 -10.34
CA VAL A 8 -9.86 12.44 -11.33
C VAL A 8 -9.39 13.18 -12.58
N ILE A 9 -8.13 12.99 -12.95
CA ILE A 9 -7.57 13.64 -14.15
C ILE A 9 -8.33 13.17 -15.40
N GLY A 10 -8.94 14.10 -16.13
CA GLY A 10 -9.71 13.82 -17.35
C GLY A 10 -11.12 13.28 -17.11
N GLY A 11 -11.59 13.26 -15.86
CA GLY A 11 -12.93 12.77 -15.49
C GLY A 11 -13.64 13.66 -14.48
N PRO A 12 -14.91 13.36 -14.17
CA PRO A 12 -15.64 14.04 -13.09
C PRO A 12 -15.07 13.63 -11.72
N ALA A 13 -15.18 14.53 -10.75
CA ALA A 13 -14.80 14.24 -9.37
C ALA A 13 -15.64 13.09 -8.79
N VAL A 14 -15.00 12.25 -7.98
CA VAL A 14 -15.61 11.05 -7.39
C VAL A 14 -15.70 11.19 -5.88
N THR A 15 -16.88 10.96 -5.31
CA THR A 15 -17.12 11.00 -3.87
C THR A 15 -17.28 9.58 -3.32
N LEU A 16 -16.47 9.22 -2.32
CA LEU A 16 -16.60 7.98 -1.55
C LEU A 16 -17.26 8.27 -0.20
N SER A 17 -18.43 7.67 0.04
CA SER A 17 -19.26 7.92 1.23
C SER A 17 -19.09 6.88 2.33
N ASP A 18 -18.74 5.64 1.95
CA ASP A 18 -18.66 4.48 2.84
C ASP A 18 -17.48 3.61 2.40
N PHE A 19 -16.32 3.82 3.02
CA PHE A 19 -15.07 3.19 2.62
C PHE A 19 -14.22 2.81 3.83
N GLN A 20 -13.43 1.75 3.70
CA GLN A 20 -12.31 1.47 4.59
C GLN A 20 -11.04 2.05 3.97
N LEU A 21 -10.40 2.99 4.66
CA LEU A 21 -9.09 3.52 4.25
C LEU A 21 -7.99 2.65 4.84
N VAL A 22 -7.23 2.00 3.97
CA VAL A 22 -6.02 1.27 4.34
C VAL A 22 -4.82 2.04 3.83
N ILE A 23 -4.03 2.60 4.74
CA ILE A 23 -2.71 3.15 4.39
C ILE A 23 -1.72 1.97 4.41
N ALA A 24 -1.60 1.26 3.29
CA ALA A 24 -0.63 0.19 3.16
C ALA A 24 0.78 0.79 3.09
N GLY A 25 1.51 0.77 4.22
CA GLY A 25 2.86 1.34 4.37
C GLY A 25 3.97 0.66 3.55
N TYR A 26 3.64 -0.17 2.56
CA TYR A 26 4.60 -0.95 1.76
C TYR A 26 4.95 -0.34 0.41
N THR A 27 4.43 0.84 0.05
CA THR A 27 4.86 1.53 -1.17
C THR A 27 6.17 2.26 -0.92
N ALA A 28 7.29 1.52 -0.97
CA ALA A 28 8.60 2.15 -1.02
C ALA A 28 8.70 3.04 -2.27
N ARG A 29 9.33 4.21 -2.10
CA ARG A 29 9.59 5.14 -3.21
C ARG A 29 10.37 4.48 -4.35
N ASP A 30 11.26 3.55 -4.00
CA ASP A 30 12.09 2.77 -4.90
C ASP A 30 11.81 1.29 -4.65
N GLN A 31 11.30 0.61 -5.68
CA GLN A 31 10.93 -0.79 -5.60
C GLN A 31 12.14 -1.73 -5.67
N ASP A 32 13.23 -1.32 -6.31
CA ASP A 32 14.44 -2.13 -6.40
C ASP A 32 15.21 -2.11 -5.07
N ALA A 33 15.29 -0.93 -4.44
CA ALA A 33 15.84 -0.80 -3.09
C ALA A 33 15.05 -1.60 -2.06
N LEU A 34 13.71 -1.57 -2.13
CA LEU A 34 12.85 -2.40 -1.28
C LEU A 34 13.14 -3.90 -1.47
N ARG A 35 13.21 -4.36 -2.73
CA ARG A 35 13.46 -5.78 -3.05
C ARG A 35 14.84 -6.24 -2.57
N ALA A 36 15.86 -5.39 -2.68
CA ALA A 36 17.19 -5.68 -2.15
C ALA A 36 17.15 -5.90 -0.63
N HIS A 37 16.45 -5.02 0.09
CA HIS A 37 16.32 -5.16 1.55
C HIS A 37 15.49 -6.39 1.96
N VAL A 38 14.43 -6.73 1.22
CA VAL A 38 13.67 -7.98 1.45
C VAL A 38 14.58 -9.21 1.30
N ASN A 39 15.47 -9.21 0.30
CA ASN A 39 16.41 -10.31 0.11
C ASN A 39 17.47 -10.39 1.22
N GLU A 40 17.94 -9.25 1.72
CA GLU A 40 18.84 -9.17 2.89
C GLU A 40 18.19 -9.80 4.13
N LEU A 41 16.93 -9.45 4.40
CA LEU A 41 16.15 -10.01 5.51
C LEU A 41 15.90 -11.51 5.34
N ALA A 42 15.58 -11.96 4.12
CA ALA A 42 15.40 -13.38 3.84
C ALA A 42 16.68 -14.19 4.11
N ALA A 43 17.86 -13.62 3.84
CA ALA A 43 19.15 -14.27 4.10
C ALA A 43 19.41 -14.54 5.59
N ILE A 44 18.82 -13.76 6.50
CA ILE A 44 18.88 -13.98 7.95
C ILE A 44 17.66 -14.74 8.50
N GLY A 45 16.83 -15.31 7.62
CA GLY A 45 15.68 -16.13 7.99
C GLY A 45 14.41 -15.33 8.31
N ILE A 46 14.35 -14.04 7.99
CA ILE A 46 13.14 -13.23 8.14
C ILE A 46 12.30 -13.34 6.85
N PRO A 47 11.10 -13.94 6.89
CA PRO A 47 10.29 -14.15 5.70
C PRO A 47 9.67 -12.84 5.19
N ALA A 48 9.52 -12.75 3.87
CA ALA A 48 8.73 -11.71 3.23
C ALA A 48 7.23 -11.90 3.52
N PRO A 49 6.41 -10.84 3.45
CA PRO A 49 4.97 -10.96 3.47
C PRO A 49 4.46 -11.85 2.32
N GLU A 50 3.44 -12.68 2.58
CA GLU A 50 2.85 -13.59 1.59
C GLU A 50 2.08 -12.85 0.48
N SER A 51 1.55 -11.66 0.79
CA SER A 51 0.82 -10.82 -0.16
C SER A 51 1.04 -9.33 0.10
N VAL A 52 0.86 -8.51 -0.93
CA VAL A 52 0.88 -7.04 -0.80
C VAL A 52 -0.44 -6.51 -1.36
N PRO A 53 -1.25 -5.78 -0.56
CA PRO A 53 -1.02 -5.42 0.85
C PRO A 53 -1.18 -6.61 1.81
N SER A 54 -0.35 -6.67 2.85
CA SER A 54 -0.51 -7.61 3.96
C SER A 54 -1.28 -6.94 5.10
N PHE A 55 -2.24 -7.67 5.67
CA PHE A 55 -3.04 -7.24 6.81
C PHE A 55 -2.69 -8.09 8.03
N CYS A 56 -2.15 -7.47 9.08
CA CYS A 56 -2.02 -8.10 10.40
C CYS A 56 -3.20 -7.66 11.29
N PRO A 57 -3.73 -8.54 12.15
CA PRO A 57 -4.77 -8.20 13.14
C PRO A 57 -4.29 -7.20 14.20
#